data_AF-A0A3R7EGV0-F1
#
_entry.id   AF-A0A3R7EGV0-F1
#
_cell.length_a   1.000
_cell.length_b   1.000
_cell.length_c   1.000
_cell.angle_alpha   90.00
_cell.angle_beta   90.00
_cell.angle_gamma   90.00
#
_symmetry.space_group_name_H-M   'P 1'
#
loop_
_entity.id
_entity.type
_entity.pdbx_description
1 polymer ?
#
loop_
_entity_poly.entity_id
_entity_poly.type
_entity_poly.pdbx_seq_one_letter_code
_entity_poly.pdbx_strand_id
1 'polypeptide(L)'
;MTEPNETTSSSDDNQMREILETLLADDEDITARAVARLHPSINAASSITRSESRSKLLAGYQQRQAEYRRWRGRVAKRSGADTAASLADKDIRIAELEATVQLLTASHLAMLRAVGELGGFSKWARFYEQYRDARDKLAELGAIPEAAVSPIPAESPKRRRETKHR
;
A
#
# COMPACT_ATOMS: atom_id res chain seq x y z
N MET A 1 21.39 47.31 -10.32
CA MET A 1 21.15 45.93 -10.76
C MET A 1 20.55 45.22 -9.57
N THR A 2 19.25 45.06 -9.56
CA THR A 2 18.50 44.52 -8.41
C THR A 2 17.83 43.25 -8.89
N GLU A 3 18.32 42.12 -8.38
CA GLU A 3 17.69 40.80 -8.52
C GLU A 3 16.75 40.59 -7.33
N PRO A 4 15.42 40.66 -7.52
CA PRO A 4 14.51 39.90 -6.67
C PRO A 4 13.31 39.38 -7.48
N ASN A 5 13.31 38.12 -7.93
CA ASN A 5 12.09 37.57 -8.56
C ASN A 5 11.84 36.06 -8.33
N GLU A 6 12.82 35.31 -7.83
CA GLU A 6 12.63 33.86 -7.64
C GLU A 6 12.03 33.49 -6.27
N THR A 7 12.34 34.22 -5.19
CA THR A 7 11.88 33.84 -3.84
C THR A 7 10.40 34.14 -3.62
N THR A 8 9.89 35.26 -4.16
CA THR A 8 8.49 35.69 -4.05
C THR A 8 7.54 34.75 -4.79
N SER A 9 7.91 34.32 -6.00
CA SER A 9 7.09 33.41 -6.81
C SER A 9 6.87 32.05 -6.14
N SER A 10 7.88 31.51 -5.44
CA SER A 10 7.76 30.24 -4.71
C SER A 10 6.80 30.33 -3.51
N SER A 11 6.81 31.47 -2.81
CA SER A 11 5.91 31.72 -1.67
C SER A 11 4.47 31.89 -2.13
N ASP A 12 4.25 32.66 -3.18
CA ASP A 12 2.91 32.85 -3.77
C ASP A 12 2.35 31.53 -4.30
N ASP A 13 3.16 30.70 -4.95
CA ASP A 13 2.73 29.39 -5.46
C ASP A 13 2.38 28.40 -4.32
N ASN A 14 3.01 28.50 -3.16
CA ASN A 14 2.66 27.72 -1.97
C ASN A 14 1.34 28.21 -1.34
N GLN A 15 1.15 29.53 -1.23
CA GLN A 15 -0.12 30.10 -0.75
C GLN A 15 -1.29 29.74 -1.67
N MET A 16 -1.06 29.72 -2.98
CA MET A 16 -2.04 29.24 -3.95
C MET A 16 -2.45 27.77 -3.68
N ARG A 17 -1.51 26.90 -3.30
CA ARG A 17 -1.82 25.50 -2.94
C ARG A 17 -2.69 25.42 -1.70
N GLU A 18 -2.38 26.19 -0.66
CA GLU A 18 -3.16 26.19 0.58
C GLU A 18 -4.60 26.64 0.33
N ILE A 19 -4.79 27.68 -0.49
CA ILE A 19 -6.12 28.14 -0.91
C ILE A 19 -6.86 27.05 -1.69
N LEU A 20 -6.19 26.37 -2.63
CA LEU A 20 -6.79 25.30 -3.42
C LEU A 20 -7.18 24.08 -2.58
N GLU A 21 -6.37 23.70 -1.60
CA GLU A 21 -6.70 22.63 -0.65
C GLU A 21 -7.90 23.02 0.22
N THR A 22 -7.97 24.28 0.66
CA THR A 22 -9.11 24.79 1.43
C THR A 22 -10.41 24.76 0.60
N LEU A 23 -10.38 25.27 -0.63
CA LEU A 23 -11.53 25.22 -1.55
C LEU A 23 -11.96 23.78 -1.86
N LEU A 24 -11.01 22.84 -1.96
CA LEU A 24 -11.31 21.44 -2.16
C LEU A 24 -11.98 20.81 -0.92
N ALA A 25 -11.48 21.14 0.27
CA ALA A 25 -12.02 20.64 1.55
C ALA A 25 -13.44 21.15 1.81
N ASP A 26 -13.72 22.41 1.49
CA ASP A 26 -15.03 23.04 1.69
C ASP A 26 -16.01 22.75 0.54
N ASP A 27 -15.59 21.99 -0.48
CA ASP A 27 -16.34 21.70 -1.72
C ASP A 27 -16.79 22.98 -2.48
N GLU A 28 -16.05 24.08 -2.34
CA GLU A 28 -16.28 25.33 -3.07
C GLU A 28 -15.72 25.25 -4.50
N ASP A 29 -16.37 25.93 -5.46
CA ASP A 29 -15.98 25.85 -6.87
C ASP A 29 -14.54 26.36 -7.13
N ILE A 30 -13.65 25.44 -7.51
CA ILE A 30 -12.25 25.73 -7.78
C ILE A 30 -12.13 26.45 -9.13
N THR A 31 -11.99 27.77 -9.10
CA THR A 31 -11.80 28.62 -10.28
C THR A 31 -10.67 29.62 -10.09
N ALA A 32 -10.05 30.07 -11.19
CA ALA A 32 -9.01 31.10 -11.12
C ALA A 32 -9.49 32.40 -10.45
N ARG A 33 -10.78 32.73 -10.56
CA ARG A 33 -11.38 33.89 -9.87
C ARG A 33 -11.55 33.65 -8.37
N ALA A 34 -11.97 32.45 -7.98
CA ALA A 34 -12.10 32.09 -6.56
C ALA A 34 -10.75 32.17 -5.85
N VAL A 35 -9.70 31.61 -6.47
CA VAL A 35 -8.33 31.70 -5.96
C VAL A 35 -7.86 33.15 -5.90
N ALA A 36 -8.04 33.95 -6.97
CA ALA A 36 -7.59 35.34 -6.99
C ALA A 36 -8.29 36.25 -5.98
N ARG A 37 -9.50 35.90 -5.53
CA ARG A 37 -10.22 36.63 -4.47
C ARG A 37 -9.62 36.37 -3.08
N LEU A 38 -9.06 35.19 -2.86
CA LEU A 38 -8.54 34.74 -1.57
C LEU A 38 -7.02 34.95 -1.46
N HIS A 39 -6.32 35.12 -2.58
CA HIS A 39 -4.87 35.22 -2.61
C HIS A 39 -4.40 36.65 -2.26
N PRO A 40 -3.45 36.82 -1.32
CA PRO A 40 -3.02 38.15 -0.87
C PRO A 40 -2.28 38.97 -1.96
N SER A 41 -1.41 38.33 -2.76
CA SER A 41 -0.62 38.98 -3.81
C SER A 41 -1.19 38.79 -5.23
N ILE A 42 -1.69 37.60 -5.57
CA ILE A 42 -2.24 37.26 -6.90
C ILE A 42 -3.74 37.63 -7.00
N ASN A 43 -4.02 38.91 -7.18
CA ASN A 43 -5.39 39.44 -7.21
C ASN A 43 -6.11 39.32 -8.57
N ALA A 44 -5.42 38.84 -9.61
CA ALA A 44 -5.97 38.75 -10.97
C ALA A 44 -6.00 37.30 -11.46
N ALA A 45 -7.17 36.84 -11.93
CA ALA A 45 -7.32 35.50 -12.51
C ALA A 45 -6.39 35.26 -13.72
N SER A 46 -6.06 36.32 -14.47
CA SER A 46 -5.12 36.26 -15.59
C SER A 46 -3.70 35.87 -15.15
N SER A 47 -3.27 36.26 -13.95
CA SER A 47 -1.95 35.92 -13.40
C SER A 47 -1.82 34.43 -13.04
N ILE A 48 -2.95 33.75 -12.88
CA ILE A 48 -3.04 32.31 -12.64
C ILE A 48 -3.09 31.56 -13.97
N THR A 49 -3.93 32.00 -14.91
CA THR A 49 -4.14 31.28 -16.18
C THR A 49 -3.03 31.50 -17.20
N ARG A 50 -2.28 32.61 -17.12
CA ARG A 50 -1.13 32.87 -18.00
C ARG A 50 0.17 32.17 -17.57
N SER A 51 0.30 31.82 -16.29
CA SER A 51 1.45 31.05 -15.81
C SER A 51 1.18 29.56 -16.02
N GLU A 52 2.07 28.88 -16.75
CA GLU A 52 1.91 27.46 -17.06
C GLU A 52 1.88 26.59 -15.79
N SER A 53 2.75 26.88 -14.82
CA SER A 53 2.83 26.14 -13.55
C SER A 53 1.53 26.25 -12.74
N ARG A 54 1.01 27.47 -12.59
CA ARG A 54 -0.22 27.76 -11.81
C ARG A 54 -1.46 27.26 -12.52
N SER A 55 -1.53 27.39 -13.84
CA SER A 55 -2.63 26.88 -14.64
C SER A 55 -2.72 25.35 -14.54
N LYS A 56 -1.57 24.65 -14.63
CA LYS A 56 -1.50 23.20 -14.45
C LYS A 56 -1.89 22.76 -13.05
N LEU A 57 -1.45 23.51 -12.03
CA LEU A 57 -1.83 23.26 -10.64
C LEU A 57 -3.36 23.39 -10.46
N LEU A 58 -3.94 24.50 -10.91
CA LEU A 58 -5.39 24.73 -10.87
C LEU A 58 -6.17 23.61 -11.56
N ALA A 59 -5.74 23.21 -12.77
CA ALA A 59 -6.38 22.14 -13.52
C ALA A 59 -6.35 20.79 -12.78
N GLY A 60 -5.24 20.47 -12.10
CA GLY A 60 -5.13 19.26 -11.29
C GLY A 60 -6.13 19.23 -10.13
N TYR A 61 -6.32 20.37 -9.45
CA TYR A 61 -7.31 20.47 -8.36
C TYR A 61 -8.76 20.47 -8.87
N GLN A 62 -9.03 21.10 -10.01
CA GLN A 62 -10.34 21.01 -10.67
C GLN A 62 -10.69 19.57 -11.05
N GLN A 63 -9.71 18.81 -11.55
CA GLN A 63 -9.89 17.39 -11.85
C GLN A 63 -10.20 16.60 -10.58
N ARG A 64 -9.42 16.79 -9.50
CA ARG A 64 -9.68 16.15 -8.20
C ARG A 64 -11.08 16.46 -7.67
N GLN A 65 -11.52 17.72 -7.74
CA GLN A 65 -12.87 18.12 -7.33
C GLN A 65 -13.94 17.43 -8.19
N ALA A 66 -13.76 17.39 -9.52
CA ALA A 66 -14.69 16.71 -10.42
C ALA A 66 -14.77 15.20 -10.11
N GLU A 67 -13.64 14.57 -9.83
CA GLU A 67 -13.60 13.17 -9.40
C GLU A 67 -14.32 12.99 -8.07
N TYR A 68 -14.01 13.80 -7.06
CA TYR A 68 -14.66 13.76 -5.74
C TYR A 68 -16.19 13.91 -5.86
N ARG A 69 -16.66 14.91 -6.59
CA ARG A 69 -18.10 15.13 -6.85
C ARG A 69 -18.74 13.97 -7.63
N ARG A 70 -18.03 13.36 -8.59
CA ARG A 70 -18.50 12.14 -9.28
C ARG A 70 -18.62 10.96 -8.31
N TRP A 71 -17.64 10.74 -7.44
CA TRP A 71 -17.67 9.70 -6.41
C TRP A 71 -18.82 9.92 -5.45
N ARG A 72 -18.94 11.12 -4.88
CA ARG A 72 -20.04 11.52 -3.98
C ARG A 72 -21.40 11.35 -4.64
N GLY A 73 -21.55 11.75 -5.91
CA GLY A 73 -22.78 11.57 -6.67
C GLY A 73 -23.14 10.09 -6.94
N ARG A 74 -22.15 9.20 -7.08
CA ARG A 74 -22.39 7.74 -7.16
C ARG A 74 -22.79 7.16 -5.80
N VAL A 75 -22.14 7.61 -4.74
CA VAL A 75 -22.41 7.17 -3.37
C VAL A 75 -23.75 7.68 -2.86
N ALA A 76 -24.24 8.83 -3.32
CA ALA A 76 -25.59 9.32 -2.99
C ALA A 76 -26.71 8.59 -3.78
N LYS A 77 -26.37 7.99 -4.94
CA LYS A 77 -27.32 7.22 -5.76
C LYS A 77 -27.51 5.78 -5.29
N ARG A 78 -26.51 5.21 -4.61
CA ARG A 78 -26.70 4.05 -3.73
C ARG A 78 -27.14 4.62 -2.39
N SER A 79 -28.09 4.05 -1.65
CA SER A 79 -28.36 4.65 -0.33
C SER A 79 -27.09 4.50 0.51
N GLY A 80 -26.66 5.54 1.24
CA GLY A 80 -25.45 5.44 2.09
C GLY A 80 -25.54 4.25 3.06
N ALA A 81 -26.76 3.89 3.46
CA ALA A 81 -27.09 2.71 4.23
C ALA A 81 -26.72 1.40 3.50
N ASP A 82 -27.02 1.26 2.20
CA ASP A 82 -26.66 0.07 1.41
C ASP A 82 -25.14 -0.06 1.26
N THR A 83 -24.42 1.07 1.13
CA THR A 83 -22.95 1.03 1.06
C THR A 83 -22.32 0.66 2.40
N ALA A 84 -22.85 1.15 3.52
CA ALA A 84 -22.39 0.81 4.85
C ALA A 84 -22.69 -0.66 5.20
N ALA A 85 -23.89 -1.15 4.85
CA ALA A 85 -24.26 -2.55 5.01
C ALA A 85 -23.37 -3.47 4.17
N SER A 86 -23.16 -3.14 2.88
CA SER A 86 -22.28 -3.93 2.02
C SER A 86 -20.81 -3.92 2.48
N LEU A 87 -20.35 -2.85 3.13
CA LEU A 87 -19.01 -2.80 3.71
C LEU A 87 -18.94 -3.70 4.94
N ALA A 88 -19.92 -3.60 5.85
CA ALA A 88 -19.98 -4.46 7.03
C ALA A 88 -20.04 -5.95 6.67
N ASP A 89 -20.84 -6.33 5.66
CA ASP A 89 -20.90 -7.71 5.16
C ASP A 89 -19.55 -8.20 4.64
N LYS A 90 -18.79 -7.32 3.96
CA LYS A 90 -17.44 -7.65 3.49
C LYS A 90 -16.45 -7.78 4.64
N ASP A 91 -16.54 -6.94 5.66
CA ASP A 91 -15.67 -7.02 6.84
C ASP A 91 -15.91 -8.32 7.61
N ILE A 92 -17.18 -8.73 7.76
CA ILE A 92 -17.53 -10.04 8.32
C ILE A 92 -16.90 -11.16 7.48
N ARG A 93 -17.03 -11.08 6.15
CA ARG A 93 -16.46 -12.09 5.25
C ARG A 93 -14.92 -12.14 5.33
N ILE A 94 -14.26 -11.00 5.48
CA ILE A 94 -12.81 -10.93 5.68
C ILE A 94 -12.44 -11.64 6.97
N ALA A 95 -13.12 -11.34 8.08
CA ALA A 95 -12.85 -11.97 9.37
C ALA A 95 -13.03 -13.50 9.33
N GLU A 96 -14.06 -14.01 8.62
CA GLU A 96 -14.26 -15.44 8.41
C GLU A 96 -13.12 -16.09 7.62
N LEU A 97 -12.66 -15.43 6.55
CA LEU A 97 -11.57 -15.93 5.71
C LEU A 97 -10.25 -15.94 6.49
N GLU A 98 -9.98 -14.90 7.27
CA GLU A 98 -8.80 -14.83 8.13
C GLU A 98 -8.80 -15.95 9.18
N ALA A 99 -9.94 -16.19 9.85
CA ALA A 99 -10.08 -17.30 10.79
C ALA A 99 -9.84 -18.66 10.11
N THR A 100 -10.31 -18.82 8.88
CA THR A 100 -10.10 -20.05 8.08
C THR A 100 -8.63 -20.25 7.74
N VAL A 101 -7.93 -19.18 7.32
CA VAL A 101 -6.49 -19.23 7.02
C VAL A 101 -5.70 -19.57 8.28
N GLN A 102 -6.03 -18.98 9.43
CA GLN A 102 -5.37 -19.31 10.70
C GLN A 102 -5.57 -20.79 11.07
N LEU A 103 -6.78 -21.31 10.97
CA LEU A 103 -7.08 -22.71 11.23
C LEU A 103 -6.30 -23.64 10.30
N LEU A 104 -6.28 -23.34 9.00
CA LEU A 104 -5.57 -24.14 8.00
C LEU A 104 -4.06 -24.11 8.24
N THR A 105 -3.51 -22.94 8.60
CA THR A 105 -2.09 -22.77 8.94
C THR A 105 -1.73 -23.60 10.17
N ALA A 106 -2.55 -23.55 11.22
CA ALA A 106 -2.35 -24.36 12.42
C ALA A 106 -2.38 -25.86 12.12
N SER A 107 -3.33 -26.29 11.28
CA SER A 107 -3.44 -27.68 10.82
C SER A 107 -2.22 -28.13 10.03
N HIS A 108 -1.77 -27.35 9.03
CA HIS A 108 -0.58 -27.66 8.25
C HIS A 108 0.68 -27.71 9.13
N LEU A 109 0.82 -26.78 10.07
CA LEU A 109 1.96 -26.76 10.98
C LEU A 109 1.97 -27.97 11.92
N ALA A 110 0.80 -28.39 12.42
CA ALA A 110 0.67 -29.64 13.18
C ALA A 110 1.05 -30.87 12.34
N MET A 111 0.62 -30.92 11.07
CA MET A 111 0.98 -31.98 10.14
C MET A 111 2.49 -32.03 9.86
N LEU A 112 3.12 -30.88 9.60
CA LEU A 112 4.57 -30.80 9.39
C LEU A 112 5.36 -31.27 10.62
N ARG A 113 4.90 -30.91 11.84
CA ARG A 113 5.48 -31.39 13.09
C ARG A 113 5.34 -32.91 13.21
N ALA A 114 4.16 -33.47 12.96
CA ALA A 114 3.91 -34.91 13.02
C ALA A 114 4.77 -35.69 12.01
N VAL A 115 4.90 -35.20 10.76
CA VAL A 115 5.77 -35.81 9.74
C VAL A 115 7.25 -35.74 10.15
N GLY A 116 7.67 -34.62 10.76
CA GLY A 116 9.02 -34.45 11.29
C GLY A 116 9.32 -35.42 12.44
N GLU A 117 8.40 -35.58 13.38
CA GLU A 117 8.53 -36.52 14.51
C GLU A 117 8.59 -37.98 14.05
N LEU A 118 7.79 -38.37 13.04
CA LEU A 118 7.73 -39.75 12.55
C LEU A 118 8.92 -40.13 11.65
N GLY A 119 9.42 -39.19 10.84
CA GLY A 119 10.30 -39.48 9.71
C GLY A 119 11.59 -38.68 9.63
N GLY A 120 11.80 -37.73 10.54
CA GLY A 120 12.94 -36.82 10.52
C GLY A 120 12.98 -35.92 9.26
N PHE A 121 14.13 -35.27 9.07
CA PHE A 121 14.32 -34.28 8.00
C PHE A 121 14.15 -34.87 6.58
N SER A 122 14.49 -36.13 6.36
CA SER A 122 14.44 -36.76 5.02
C SER A 122 13.01 -36.91 4.49
N LYS A 123 12.04 -37.24 5.36
CA LYS A 123 10.62 -37.32 4.99
C LYS A 123 10.00 -35.93 4.83
N TRP A 124 10.40 -34.99 5.68
CA TRP A 124 9.96 -33.60 5.60
C TRP A 124 10.39 -32.94 4.27
N ALA A 125 11.65 -33.11 3.87
CA ALA A 125 12.16 -32.61 2.59
C ALA A 125 11.39 -33.18 1.38
N ARG A 126 11.08 -34.48 1.39
CA ARG A 126 10.32 -35.13 0.31
C ARG A 126 8.86 -34.65 0.24
N PHE A 127 8.24 -34.37 1.38
CA PHE A 127 6.90 -33.79 1.43
C PHE A 127 6.89 -32.37 0.88
N TYR A 128 7.90 -31.56 1.24
CA TYR A 128 7.97 -30.15 0.83
C TYR A 128 8.20 -29.94 -0.67
N GLU A 129 8.90 -30.85 -1.36
CA GLU A 129 9.10 -30.79 -2.82
C GLU A 129 7.79 -30.62 -3.60
N GLN A 130 6.70 -31.22 -3.13
CA GLN A 130 5.39 -31.15 -3.79
C GLN A 130 4.72 -29.77 -3.70
N TYR A 131 5.21 -28.88 -2.83
CA TYR A 131 4.64 -27.57 -2.57
C TYR A 131 5.55 -26.41 -2.98
N ARG A 132 6.60 -26.70 -3.76
CA ARG A 132 7.55 -25.70 -4.25
C ARG A 132 6.86 -24.57 -5.03
N ASP A 133 5.93 -24.91 -5.91
CA ASP A 133 5.16 -23.94 -6.69
C ASP A 133 4.34 -22.99 -5.81
N ALA A 134 3.84 -23.47 -4.66
CA ALA A 134 3.10 -22.64 -3.72
C ALA A 134 4.02 -21.64 -3.01
N ARG A 135 5.25 -22.05 -2.68
CA ARG A 135 6.28 -21.15 -2.14
C ARG A 135 6.67 -20.09 -3.16
N ASP A 136 6.85 -20.47 -4.42
CA ASP A 136 7.27 -19.53 -5.46
C ASP A 136 6.19 -18.46 -5.69
N LYS A 137 4.90 -18.84 -5.68
CA LYS A 137 3.78 -17.88 -5.69
C LYS A 137 3.75 -16.96 -4.48
N LEU A 138 4.07 -17.47 -3.28
CA LEU A 138 4.18 -16.63 -2.08
C LEU A 138 5.35 -15.65 -2.20
N ALA A 139 6.44 -16.04 -2.86
CA ALA A 139 7.57 -15.15 -3.15
C ALA A 139 7.16 -14.02 -4.09
N GLU A 140 6.45 -14.34 -5.17
CA GLU A 140 5.92 -13.34 -6.13
C GLU A 140 5.01 -12.32 -5.47
N LEU A 141 4.21 -12.76 -4.48
CA LEU A 141 3.31 -11.91 -3.72
C LEU A 141 4.01 -11.13 -2.59
N GLY A 142 5.31 -11.28 -2.40
CA GLY A 142 6.06 -10.67 -1.30
C GLY A 142 5.61 -11.16 0.09
N ALA A 143 4.99 -12.34 0.15
CA ALA A 143 4.37 -12.90 1.35
C ALA A 143 5.26 -13.92 2.08
N ILE A 144 6.54 -14.02 1.72
CA ILE A 144 7.52 -14.84 2.45
C ILE A 144 8.06 -14.02 3.63
N PRO A 145 7.92 -14.48 4.88
CA PRO A 145 8.47 -13.78 6.03
C PRO A 145 10.00 -13.71 5.95
N GLU A 146 10.57 -12.52 6.18
CA GLU A 146 12.00 -12.36 6.40
C GLU A 146 12.36 -12.92 7.78
N ALA A 147 12.90 -14.14 7.80
CA ALA A 147 13.41 -14.77 9.02
C ALA A 147 14.90 -15.07 8.86
N ALA A 148 15.69 -14.80 9.90
CA ALA A 148 17.09 -15.17 9.96
C ALA A 148 17.22 -16.70 10.03
N VAL A 149 17.59 -17.32 8.90
CA VAL A 149 17.80 -18.78 8.84
C VAL A 149 19.20 -19.10 9.36
N SER A 150 19.26 -19.81 10.49
CA SER A 150 20.52 -20.40 10.95
C SER A 150 20.71 -21.79 10.32
N PRO A 151 21.86 -22.09 9.70
CA PRO A 151 22.11 -23.40 9.13
C PRO A 151 22.14 -24.47 10.23
N ILE A 152 21.51 -25.62 9.98
CA ILE A 152 21.60 -26.79 10.86
C ILE A 152 23.04 -27.31 10.76
N PRO A 153 23.79 -27.43 11.89
CA PRO A 153 25.16 -27.92 11.85
C PRO A 153 25.20 -29.33 11.25
N ALA A 154 25.98 -29.50 10.18
CA ALA A 154 26.21 -30.80 9.58
C ALA A 154 26.93 -31.70 10.60
N GLU A 155 26.30 -32.82 10.96
CA GLU A 155 26.91 -33.82 11.83
C GLU A 155 28.20 -34.34 11.15
N SER A 156 29.35 -34.06 11.76
CA SER A 156 30.66 -34.45 11.22
C SER A 156 30.78 -35.97 11.24
N PRO A 157 31.20 -36.64 10.15
CA PRO A 157 31.35 -38.08 10.15
C PRO A 157 32.44 -38.47 11.16
N LYS A 158 32.06 -39.21 12.20
CA LYS A 158 32.99 -39.79 13.18
C LYS A 158 34.03 -40.61 12.42
N ARG A 159 35.27 -40.10 12.36
CA ARG A 159 36.46 -40.76 11.82
C ARG A 159 36.55 -42.16 12.44
N ARG A 160 36.22 -43.18 11.66
CA ARG A 160 36.43 -44.60 12.00
C ARG A 160 37.94 -44.76 12.16
N ARG A 161 38.43 -44.85 13.41
CA ARG A 161 39.84 -45.09 13.70
C ARG A 161 40.20 -46.47 13.15
N GLU A 162 41.17 -46.50 12.23
CA GLU A 162 41.80 -47.71 11.73
C GLU A 162 42.44 -48.47 12.90
N THR A 163 41.94 -49.67 13.20
CA THR A 163 42.67 -50.65 14.00
C THR A 163 43.54 -51.48 13.06
N LYS A 164 44.81 -51.10 12.96
CA LYS A 164 45.87 -51.88 12.31
C LYS A 164 46.35 -52.92 13.33
N HIS A 165 45.91 -54.18 13.19
CA HIS A 165 46.53 -55.29 13.93
C HIS A 165 47.68 -55.88 13.10
N ARG A 166 48.80 -56.09 13.80
CA ARG A 166 50.06 -56.67 13.35
C ARG A 166 50.11 -58.11 13.83
#